data_AF-A0A522R6D4-F1
#
_entry.id   AF-A0A522R6D4-F1
#
_cell.length_a   1.000
_cell.length_b   1.000
_cell.length_c   1.000
_cell.angle_alpha   90.00
_cell.angle_beta   90.00
_cell.angle_gamma   90.00
#
_symmetry.space_group_name_H-M   'P 1'
#
loop_
_entity.id
_entity.type
_entity.pdbx_description
1 polymer ?
#
loop_
_entity_poly.entity_id
_entity_poly.type
_entity_poly.pdbx_seq_one_letter_code
_entity_poly.pdbx_strand_id
1 'polypeptide(L)' 'MSLEQQVNDGIKMAMKAKNEPELRGLRAIKAAILLAKTSGDFKGELTQADEMKLLQKLVK' A
#
# COMPACT_ATOMS: atom_id res chain seq x y z
N MET A 1 -6.50 11.63 -3.79
CA MET A 1 -5.86 10.94 -2.64
C MET A 1 -4.80 10.04 -3.21
N SER A 2 -3.61 9.99 -2.60
CA SER A 2 -2.59 9.00 -2.98
C SER A 2 -3.00 7.60 -2.52
N LEU A 3 -2.49 6.54 -3.17
CA LEU A 3 -2.75 5.16 -2.75
C LEU A 3 -2.32 4.95 -1.29
N GLU A 4 -1.23 5.57 -0.87
CA GLU A 4 -0.74 5.51 0.50
C GLU A 4 -1.73 6.10 1.52
N GLN A 5 -2.40 7.21 1.20
CA GLN A 5 -3.46 7.76 2.04
C GLN A 5 -4.64 6.79 2.15
N GLN A 6 -5.08 6.23 1.03
CA GLN A 6 -6.18 5.26 1.01
C GLN A 6 -5.87 4.01 1.84
N VAL A 7 -4.65 3.47 1.72
CA VAL A 7 -4.19 2.32 2.51
C VAL A 7 -4.14 2.66 4.00
N ASN A 8 -3.64 3.84 4.38
CA ASN A 8 -3.57 4.26 5.78
C ASN A 8 -4.97 4.41 6.40
N ASP A 9 -5.92 4.97 5.68
CA ASP A 9 -7.28 5.12 6.16
C ASP A 9 -8.01 3.78 6.22
N GLY A 10 -7.80 2.91 5.23
CA GLY A 10 -8.23 1.51 5.27
C GLY A 10 -7.69 0.77 6.49
N ILE A 11 -6.41 0.94 6.85
CA ILE A 11 -5.83 0.31 8.05
C ILE A 11 -6.57 0.76 9.31
N LYS A 12 -6.84 2.06 9.45
CA LYS A 12 -7.60 2.58 10.60
C LYS A 12 -9.01 2.00 10.65
N MET A 13 -9.67 1.89 9.50
CA MET A 13 -11.01 1.30 9.39
C MET A 13 -10.99 -0.19 9.77
N ALA A 14 -10.04 -0.97 9.23
CA ALA A 14 -9.88 -2.39 9.54
C ALA A 14 -9.56 -2.62 11.03
N MET A 15 -8.75 -1.76 11.65
CA MET A 15 -8.50 -1.79 13.09
C MET A 15 -9.77 -1.54 13.90
N LYS A 16 -10.58 -0.53 13.52
CA LYS A 16 -11.86 -0.24 14.18
C LYS A 16 -12.87 -1.37 14.01
N ALA A 17 -12.91 -1.97 12.83
CA ALA A 17 -13.79 -3.09 12.50
C ALA A 17 -13.31 -4.44 13.06
N LYS A 18 -12.10 -4.49 13.65
CA LYS A 18 -11.43 -5.73 14.10
C LYS A 18 -11.31 -6.78 12.98
N ASN A 19 -11.18 -6.33 11.73
CA ASN A 19 -11.04 -7.20 10.57
C ASN A 19 -9.55 -7.56 10.36
N GLU A 20 -9.09 -8.61 11.04
CA GLU A 20 -7.68 -9.05 10.98
C GLU A 20 -7.20 -9.44 9.56
N PRO A 21 -7.99 -10.18 8.75
CA PRO A 21 -7.62 -10.48 7.37
C PRO A 21 -7.34 -9.23 6.53
N GLU A 22 -8.26 -8.26 6.58
CA GLU A 22 -8.14 -7.00 5.84
C GLU A 22 -6.99 -6.15 6.36
N LEU A 23 -6.83 -6.06 7.68
CA LEU A 23 -5.72 -5.35 8.31
C LEU A 23 -4.35 -5.92 7.88
N ARG A 24 -4.23 -7.24 7.76
CA ARG A 24 -3.00 -7.91 7.32
C ARG A 24 -2.70 -7.58 5.86
N GLY A 25 -3.70 -7.64 4.99
CA GLY A 25 -3.56 -7.28 3.57
C GLY A 25 -3.12 -5.83 3.38
N LEU A 26 -3.79 -4.89 4.06
CA LEU A 26 -3.47 -3.47 3.96
C LEU A 26 -2.07 -3.13 4.52
N ARG A 27 -1.63 -3.81 5.59
CA ARG A 27 -0.26 -3.68 6.10
C ARG A 27 0.79 -4.20 5.13
N ALA A 28 0.53 -5.31 4.44
CA ALA A 28 1.43 -5.84 3.42
C ALA A 28 1.57 -4.87 2.24
N ILE A 29 0.46 -4.29 1.78
CA ILE A 29 0.46 -3.25 0.74
C ILE A 29 1.29 -2.04 1.19
N LYS A 30 1.09 -1.55 2.43
CA LYS A 30 1.86 -0.43 2.98
C LYS A 30 3.38 -0.73 3.02
N ALA A 31 3.76 -1.94 3.42
CA ALA A 31 5.17 -2.34 3.45
C ALA A 31 5.79 -2.36 2.04
N ALA A 32 5.06 -2.86 1.05
CA ALA A 32 5.51 -2.88 -0.34
C ALA A 32 5.66 -1.46 -0.92
N ILE A 33 4.74 -0.54 -0.60
CA ILE A 33 4.85 0.88 -1.00
C ILE A 33 6.12 1.50 -0.42
N LEU A 34 6.40 1.27 0.87
CA LEU A 34 7.61 1.77 1.52
C LEU A 34 8.86 1.20 0.87
N LEU A 35 8.89 -0.11 0.62
CA LEU A 35 10.00 -0.76 -0.07
C LEU A 35 10.23 -0.14 -1.45
N ALA A 36 9.18 0.05 -2.25
CA ALA A 36 9.28 0.66 -3.57
C ALA A 36 9.86 2.08 -3.49
N LYS A 37 9.38 2.92 -2.55
CA LYS A 37 9.94 4.25 -2.30
C LYS A 37 11.42 4.23 -1.90
N THR A 38 11.86 3.20 -1.17
CA THR A 38 13.26 3.07 -0.72
C THR A 38 14.18 2.32 -1.68
N SER A 39 13.65 1.66 -2.72
CA SER A 39 14.42 0.79 -3.62
C SER A 39 15.33 1.56 -4.58
N GLY A 40 15.35 2.90 -4.53
CA GLY A 40 16.24 3.74 -5.36
C GLY A 40 15.76 3.94 -6.81
N ASP A 41 14.86 3.08 -7.30
CA ASP A 41 14.24 3.21 -8.63
C ASP A 41 13.28 4.42 -8.72
N PHE A 42 12.79 4.92 -7.58
CA PHE A 42 11.88 6.06 -7.50
C PHE A 42 12.60 7.31 -6.96
N LYS A 43 12.94 8.24 -7.86
CA LYS A 43 13.49 9.56 -7.51
C LYS A 43 12.39 10.61 -7.27
N GLY A 44 11.36 10.26 -6.50
CA GLY A 44 10.24 11.17 -6.24
C GLY A 44 8.97 10.46 -5.78
N GLU A 45 7.81 11.05 -6.10
CA GLU A 45 6.51 10.41 -5.85
C GLU A 45 6.32 9.20 -6.77
N LEU A 46 5.77 8.11 -6.23
CA LEU A 46 5.33 6.97 -7.03
C LEU A 46 4.23 7.46 -7.99
N THR A 47 4.39 7.18 -9.29
CA THR A 47 3.31 7.46 -10.24
C THR A 47 2.16 6.47 -10.04
N GLN A 48 0.93 6.85 -10.41
CA GLN A 48 -0.21 5.93 -10.36
C GLN A 48 0.00 4.63 -11.16
N ALA A 49 0.77 4.69 -12.25
CA ALA A 49 1.08 3.50 -13.05
C ALA A 49 1.97 2.52 -12.27
N ASP A 50 2.90 3.05 -11.48
CA ASP A 50 3.79 2.24 -10.65
C ASP A 50 3.09 1.69 -9.42
N GLU A 51 2.19 2.48 -8.82
CA GLU A 51 1.27 2.03 -7.78
C GLU A 51 0.42 0.84 -8.25
N MET A 52 -0.15 0.92 -9.45
CA MET A 52 -0.93 -0.17 -10.04
C MET A 52 -0.10 -1.42 -10.32
N LYS A 53 1.13 -1.26 -10.85
CA LYS A 53 2.05 -2.39 -11.05
C LYS A 53 2.46 -3.05 -9.73
N LEU A 54 2.66 -2.27 -8.67
CA LEU A 54 2.96 -2.77 -7.34
C LEU A 54 1.81 -3.62 -6.81
N LEU A 55 0.57 -3.11 -6.89
CA LEU A 55 -0.62 -3.84 -6.46
C LEU A 55 -0.81 -5.13 -7.26
N GLN A 56 -0.60 -5.09 -8.59
CA GLN A 56 -0.67 -6.29 -9.42
C GLN A 56 0.37 -7.35 -9.02
N LYS A 57 1.58 -6.96 -8.57
CA LYS A 57 2.58 -7.90 -8.07
C LYS A 57 2.18 -8.53 -6.73
N LEU A 58 1.44 -7.82 -5.89
CA LEU A 58 1.02 -8.30 -4.56
C LEU A 58 -0.17 -9.28 -4.61
N VAL A 59 -0.91 -9.30 -5.71
CA VAL A 59 -2.10 -10.18 -5.91
C VAL A 59 -1.74 -11.45 -6.70
N LYS A 60 -0.53 -11.54 -7.26
CA LYS A 60 0.01 -12.77 -7.83
C LYS A 60 0.48 -13.73 -6.74
#